data_AF-A0A137Q2L7-F1
#
_entry.id   AF-A0A137Q2L7-F1
#
_cell.length_a   1.000
_cell.length_b   1.000
_cell.length_c   1.000
_cell.angle_alpha   90.00
_cell.angle_beta   90.00
_cell.angle_gamma   90.00
#
_symmetry.space_group_name_H-M   'P 1'
#
loop_
_entity.id
_entity.type
_entity.pdbx_description
1 polymer ?
#
loop_
_entity_poly.entity_id
_entity_poly.type
_entity_poly.pdbx_seq_one_letter_code
_entity_poly.pdbx_strand_id
1 'polypeptide(L)'
;MFRLVLEHNKSKLFYFSQHKNDNNPPIDLGYVLYTGDSPLHPKTFWRYLGFYFDHQLTFHEHVQYYSTKAISTICAMEMLGNSLRGLSSKQKHLLYRFCIVPITTYGFHLWCHGLYPHKAHLISLNKIQHHAAI
;
A
#
# COMPACT_ATOMS: atom_id res chain seq x y z
N MET A 1 -26.33 20.57 20.30
CA MET A 1 -25.60 19.48 20.98
C MET A 1 -25.20 18.47 19.92
N PHE A 2 -23.91 18.35 19.60
CA PHE A 2 -23.43 17.38 18.60
C PHE A 2 -23.24 16.03 19.27
N ARG A 3 -23.86 14.96 18.71
CA ARG A 3 -23.72 13.58 19.18
C ARG A 3 -23.05 12.77 18.09
N LEU A 4 -21.90 12.17 18.39
CA LEU A 4 -21.26 11.20 17.51
C LEU A 4 -22.01 9.86 17.65
N VAL A 5 -22.53 9.34 16.54
CA VAL A 5 -23.22 8.06 16.47
C VAL A 5 -22.33 7.11 15.68
N LEU A 6 -21.96 5.98 16.29
CA LEU A 6 -21.11 4.97 15.67
C LEU A 6 -21.98 4.00 14.85
N GLU A 7 -21.88 4.03 13.53
CA GLU A 7 -22.58 3.08 12.68
C GLU A 7 -21.74 1.80 12.50
N HIS A 8 -22.21 0.68 13.05
CA HIS A 8 -21.46 -0.57 13.10
C HIS A 8 -21.05 -1.11 11.71
N ASN A 9 -21.94 -1.01 10.72
CA ASN A 9 -21.71 -1.48 9.35
C ASN A 9 -20.67 -0.65 8.58
N LYS A 10 -20.47 0.63 8.95
CA LYS A 10 -19.48 1.52 8.34
C LYS A 10 -18.19 1.61 9.14
N SER A 11 -18.25 1.26 10.42
CA SER A 11 -17.12 1.31 11.34
C SER A 11 -16.22 0.11 11.13
N LYS A 12 -14.92 0.36 11.18
CA LYS A 12 -13.90 -0.68 11.06
C LYS A 12 -12.85 -0.41 12.12
N LEU A 13 -12.35 -1.50 12.67
CA LEU A 13 -11.39 -1.50 13.75
C LEU A 13 -9.99 -1.75 13.18
N PHE A 14 -9.02 -0.96 13.63
CA PHE A 14 -7.63 -1.15 13.27
C PHE A 14 -6.73 -0.71 14.43
N TYR A 15 -5.79 -1.57 14.81
CA TYR A 15 -4.82 -1.28 15.86
C TYR A 15 -3.43 -1.10 15.27
N PHE A 16 -2.68 -0.22 15.92
CA PHE A 16 -1.25 -0.13 15.71
C PHE A 16 -0.57 -0.67 16.96
N SER A 17 0.17 -1.77 16.82
CA SER A 17 1.05 -2.25 17.88
C SER A 17 2.32 -2.83 17.28
N GLN A 18 3.43 -2.56 17.99
CA GLN A 18 4.77 -3.05 17.63
C GLN A 18 5.02 -4.47 18.17
N HIS A 19 4.09 -5.01 18.96
CA HIS A 19 4.22 -6.33 19.55
C HIS A 19 3.92 -7.42 18.51
N LYS A 20 4.85 -8.37 18.34
CA LYS A 20 4.80 -9.40 17.28
C LYS A 20 3.75 -10.49 17.50
N ASN A 21 3.12 -10.55 18.67
CA ASN A 21 2.21 -11.63 19.06
C ASN A 21 0.86 -11.13 19.57
N ASP A 22 0.38 -10.01 19.02
CA ASP A 22 -0.96 -9.54 19.32
C ASP A 22 -1.94 -10.28 18.42
N ASN A 23 -2.74 -11.17 19.01
CA ASN A 23 -3.78 -11.96 18.33
C ASN A 23 -4.95 -11.11 17.81
N ASN A 24 -4.79 -9.77 17.74
CA ASN A 24 -5.78 -8.79 17.30
C ASN A 24 -7.19 -9.15 17.80
N PRO A 25 -7.40 -9.14 19.14
CA PRO A 25 -8.68 -9.54 19.67
C PRO A 25 -9.78 -8.60 19.16
N PRO A 26 -10.98 -9.12 18.87
CA PRO A 26 -12.13 -8.27 18.64
C PRO A 26 -12.33 -7.32 19.84
N ILE A 27 -12.61 -6.04 19.59
CA ILE A 27 -13.05 -5.14 20.66
C ILE A 27 -14.57 -5.16 20.75
N ASP A 28 -15.03 -5.43 21.97
CA ASP A 28 -16.36 -5.10 22.41
C ASP A 28 -16.32 -3.72 23.09
N LEU A 29 -17.12 -2.78 22.60
CA LEU A 29 -17.23 -1.43 23.14
C LEU A 29 -18.15 -1.36 24.37
N GLY A 30 -18.73 -2.50 24.80
CA GLY A 30 -19.58 -2.62 25.98
C GLY A 30 -20.92 -1.90 25.87
N TYR A 31 -21.26 -1.41 24.68
CA TYR A 31 -22.52 -0.72 24.38
C TYR A 31 -23.37 -1.56 23.42
N VAL A 32 -24.38 -2.21 23.99
CA VAL A 32 -25.34 -3.12 23.33
C VAL A 32 -26.03 -2.51 22.10
N LEU A 33 -26.14 -1.17 22.04
CA LEU A 33 -26.81 -0.47 20.93
C LEU A 33 -25.93 -0.28 19.67
N TYR A 34 -24.61 -0.46 19.77
CA TYR A 34 -23.65 -0.22 18.67
C TYR A 34 -22.73 -1.41 18.38
N THR A 35 -22.65 -2.37 19.30
CA THR A 35 -22.01 -3.68 19.16
C THR A 35 -23.04 -4.71 19.62
N GLY A 36 -23.89 -5.17 18.70
CA GLY A 36 -24.80 -6.29 18.97
C GLY A 36 -24.03 -7.62 18.99
N ASP A 37 -24.64 -8.70 18.48
CA ASP A 37 -24.06 -10.05 18.42
C ASP A 37 -22.82 -10.20 17.51
N SER A 38 -22.35 -9.13 16.88
CA SER A 38 -21.21 -9.12 15.97
C SER A 38 -20.12 -8.19 16.51
N PRO A 39 -19.05 -8.72 17.11
CA PRO A 39 -17.91 -7.91 17.49
C PRO A 39 -17.19 -7.34 16.25
N LEU A 40 -16.60 -6.16 16.38
CA LEU A 40 -15.81 -5.58 15.30
C LEU A 40 -14.50 -6.35 15.16
N HIS A 41 -14.33 -7.04 14.03
CA HIS A 41 -13.09 -7.72 13.71
C HIS A 41 -12.05 -6.73 13.17
N PRO A 42 -10.84 -6.71 13.76
CA PRO A 42 -9.75 -5.90 13.24
C PRO A 42 -9.33 -6.39 11.85
N LYS A 43 -9.06 -5.43 10.95
CA LYS A 43 -8.53 -5.74 9.62
C LYS A 43 -7.03 -5.95 9.67
N THR A 44 -6.51 -6.80 8.78
CA THR A 44 -5.07 -7.06 8.64
C THR A 44 -4.30 -5.85 8.11
N PHE A 45 -4.92 -5.10 7.20
CA PHE A 45 -4.38 -3.87 6.63
C PHE A 45 -5.45 -2.79 6.52
N TRP A 46 -5.04 -1.53 6.70
CA TRP A 46 -5.91 -0.36 6.61
C TRP A 46 -5.54 0.48 5.40
N ARG A 47 -6.52 0.80 4.54
CA ARG A 47 -6.30 1.72 3.43
C ARG A 47 -6.79 3.11 3.80
N TYR A 48 -5.89 4.07 3.87
CA TYR A 48 -6.21 5.47 4.13
C TYR A 48 -5.52 6.38 3.13
N LEU A 49 -6.29 7.23 2.45
CA LEU A 49 -5.79 8.17 1.44
C LEU A 49 -4.94 7.51 0.32
N GLY A 50 -5.15 6.21 0.05
CA GLY A 50 -4.35 5.44 -0.91
C GLY A 50 -3.12 4.74 -0.33
N PHE A 51 -2.74 5.04 0.91
CA PHE A 51 -1.70 4.31 1.64
C PHE A 51 -2.27 3.05 2.28
N TYR A 52 -1.45 2.01 2.35
CA TYR A 52 -1.78 0.75 3.02
C TYR A 52 -0.93 0.68 4.29
N PHE A 53 -1.61 0.61 5.42
CA PHE A 53 -0.99 0.52 6.73
C PHE A 53 -1.12 -0.89 7.26
N ASP A 54 0.00 -1.44 7.69
CA ASP A 54 0.04 -2.69 8.44
C ASP A 54 -0.02 -2.38 9.94
N HIS A 55 -0.44 -3.37 10.73
CA HIS A 55 -0.52 -3.25 12.19
C HIS A 55 0.78 -2.75 12.84
N GLN A 56 1.93 -3.22 12.32
CA GLN A 56 3.27 -2.83 12.80
C GLN A 56 3.86 -1.64 12.06
N LEU A 57 3.11 -0.98 11.16
CA LEU A 57 3.60 0.10 10.29
C LEU A 57 4.85 -0.30 9.49
N THR A 58 4.95 -1.57 9.08
CA THR A 58 6.04 -2.09 8.25
C THR A 58 5.87 -1.78 6.76
N PHE A 59 4.65 -1.40 6.35
CA PHE A 59 4.28 -1.03 4.98
C PHE A 59 4.60 -2.11 3.93
N HIS A 60 4.58 -3.39 4.32
CA HIS A 60 4.81 -4.51 3.42
C HIS A 60 3.73 -4.61 2.35
N GLU A 61 2.46 -4.58 2.74
CA GLU A 61 1.34 -4.62 1.78
C GLU A 61 1.37 -3.42 0.83
N HIS A 62 1.75 -2.24 1.35
CA HIS A 62 1.90 -1.04 0.55
C HIS A 62 2.97 -1.20 -0.53
N VAL A 63 4.19 -1.59 -0.13
CA VAL A 63 5.30 -1.77 -1.07
C VAL A 63 4.99 -2.87 -2.06
N GLN A 64 4.39 -3.98 -1.63
CA GLN A 64 3.99 -5.07 -2.50
C GLN A 64 2.97 -4.60 -3.55
N TYR A 65 1.89 -3.95 -3.13
CA TYR A 65 0.86 -3.44 -4.03
C TYR A 65 1.40 -2.47 -5.08
N TYR A 66 2.18 -1.47 -4.66
CA TYR A 66 2.75 -0.49 -5.58
C TYR A 66 3.86 -1.07 -6.46
N SER A 67 4.61 -2.07 -5.97
CA SER A 67 5.58 -2.82 -6.78
C SER A 67 4.88 -3.59 -7.89
N THR A 68 3.83 -4.35 -7.56
CA THR A 68 3.02 -5.07 -8.56
C THR A 68 2.42 -4.10 -9.56
N LYS A 69 1.87 -2.98 -9.09
CA LYS A 69 1.29 -1.94 -9.96
C LYS A 69 2.34 -1.35 -10.91
N ALA A 70 3.55 -1.09 -10.41
CA ALA A 70 4.65 -0.59 -11.24
C ALA A 70 5.09 -1.61 -12.29
N ILE A 71 5.25 -2.89 -11.91
CA ILE A 71 5.59 -3.97 -12.84
C ILE A 71 4.52 -4.12 -13.92
N SER A 72 3.23 -4.16 -13.56
CA SER A 72 2.14 -4.21 -14.54
C SER A 72 2.16 -3.01 -15.51
N THR A 73 2.53 -1.83 -15.01
CA THR A 73 2.66 -0.62 -15.84
C THR A 73 3.87 -0.71 -16.79
N ILE A 74 4.99 -1.27 -16.33
CA ILE A 74 6.16 -1.56 -17.18
C ILE A 74 5.78 -2.55 -18.28
N CYS A 75 5.14 -3.67 -17.94
CA CYS A 75 4.69 -4.65 -18.93
C CYS A 75 3.75 -4.02 -19.97
N ALA A 76 2.81 -3.17 -19.55
CA ALA A 76 1.94 -2.45 -20.48
C ALA A 76 2.72 -1.48 -21.39
N MET A 77 3.73 -0.80 -20.84
CA MET A 77 4.62 0.08 -21.60
C MET A 77 5.48 -0.69 -22.61
N GLU A 78 5.95 -1.89 -22.25
CA GLU A 78 6.69 -2.79 -23.15
C GLU A 78 5.79 -3.28 -24.29
N MET A 79 4.55 -3.70 -24.00
CA MET A 79 3.57 -4.09 -25.02
C MET A 79 3.30 -2.93 -25.99
N LEU A 80 3.16 -1.71 -25.49
CA LEU A 80 3.00 -0.52 -26.34
C LEU A 80 4.27 -0.24 -27.15
N GLY A 81 5.44 -0.44 -26.55
CA GLY A 81 6.75 -0.30 -27.17
C GLY A 81 7.03 -1.29 -28.30
N ASN A 82 6.47 -2.49 -28.24
CA ASN A 82 6.70 -3.59 -29.19
C ASN A 82 5.66 -3.65 -30.33
N SER A 83 4.79 -2.64 -30.43
CA SER A 83 3.81 -2.52 -31.52
C SER A 83 4.48 -2.13 -32.86
N LEU A 84 3.78 -2.34 -33.99
CA LEU A 84 4.24 -2.01 -35.36
C LEU A 84 4.69 -0.54 -35.52
N ARG A 85 4.18 0.37 -34.69
CA ARG A 85 4.64 1.77 -34.55
C ARG A 85 5.04 2.07 -33.11
N GLY A 86 5.90 1.22 -32.57
CA GLY A 86 6.31 1.23 -31.17
C GLY A 86 6.96 2.53 -30.70
N LEU A 87 7.22 2.58 -29.40
CA LEU A 87 7.82 3.74 -28.73
C LEU A 87 9.32 3.82 -29.01
N SER A 88 9.79 5.02 -29.35
CA SER A 88 11.23 5.31 -29.38
C SER A 88 11.84 5.24 -27.97
N SER A 89 13.15 4.98 -27.88
CA SER A 89 13.88 4.95 -26.60
C SER A 89 13.68 6.23 -25.76
N LYS A 90 13.62 7.41 -26.40
CA LYS A 90 13.34 8.68 -25.72
C LYS A 90 11.94 8.71 -25.09
N GLN A 91 10.92 8.25 -25.81
CA GLN A 91 9.55 8.19 -25.31
C GLN A 91 9.40 7.17 -24.18
N LYS A 92 10.07 6.01 -24.28
CA LYS A 92 10.13 5.01 -23.21
C LYS A 92 10.73 5.61 -21.93
N HIS A 93 11.86 6.31 -22.04
CA HIS A 93 12.50 6.96 -20.90
C HIS A 93 11.59 8.04 -20.26
N LEU A 94 10.87 8.83 -21.08
CA LEU A 94 9.90 9.80 -20.58
C LEU A 94 8.76 9.12 -19.81
N LEU A 95 8.14 8.08 -20.38
CA LEU A 95 7.07 7.33 -19.72
C LEU A 95 7.54 6.71 -18.41
N TYR A 96 8.75 6.15 -18.37
CA TYR A 96 9.32 5.63 -17.14
C TYR A 96 9.42 6.72 -16.06
N ARG A 97 10.03 7.86 -16.40
CA ARG A 97 10.24 8.96 -15.45
C ARG A 97 8.93 9.60 -14.96
N PHE A 98 7.93 9.73 -15.83
CA PHE A 98 6.69 10.43 -15.50
C PHE A 98 5.57 9.53 -14.97
N CYS A 99 5.54 8.25 -15.33
CA CYS A 99 4.46 7.34 -14.95
C CYS A 99 4.91 6.31 -13.91
N ILE A 100 6.09 5.73 -14.07
CA ILE A 100 6.51 4.56 -13.29
C ILE A 100 7.23 4.99 -12.00
N VAL A 101 8.13 5.99 -12.08
CA VAL A 101 8.82 6.55 -10.90
C VAL A 101 7.83 7.08 -9.85
N PRO A 102 6.77 7.84 -10.17
CA PRO A 102 5.81 8.29 -9.16
C PRO A 102 5.02 7.17 -8.51
N ILE A 103 4.76 6.07 -9.21
CA ILE A 103 4.08 4.88 -8.65
C ILE A 103 4.99 4.19 -7.63
N THR A 104 6.26 3.98 -7.97
CA THR A 104 7.21 3.28 -7.09
C THR A 104 7.65 4.12 -5.90
N THR A 105 7.72 5.43 -6.07
CA THR A 105 8.10 6.39 -5.00
C THR A 105 6.91 6.87 -4.18
N TYR A 106 5.69 6.43 -4.52
CA TYR A 106 4.51 6.77 -3.73
C TYR A 106 4.69 6.29 -2.28
N GLY A 107 4.47 7.19 -1.32
CA GLY A 107 4.63 6.90 0.10
C GLY A 107 6.07 6.66 0.57
N PHE A 108 7.10 6.87 -0.26
CA PHE A 108 8.51 6.71 0.14
C PHE A 108 8.86 7.43 1.44
N HIS A 109 8.44 8.69 1.58
CA HIS A 109 8.66 9.48 2.79
C HIS A 109 8.00 8.89 4.05
N LEU A 110 6.90 8.14 3.88
CA LEU A 110 6.13 7.58 4.98
C LEU A 110 6.80 6.34 5.58
N TRP A 111 7.35 5.45 4.75
CA TRP A 111 7.98 4.21 5.19
C TRP A 111 9.51 4.28 5.28
N CYS A 112 10.15 5.34 4.75
CA CYS A 112 11.59 5.56 4.85
C CYS A 112 11.99 6.40 6.09
N HIS A 113 11.04 6.77 6.94
CA HIS A 113 11.31 7.58 8.14
C HIS A 113 11.80 6.71 9.32
N GLY A 114 13.00 6.98 9.82
CA GLY A 114 13.51 6.39 11.07
C GLY A 114 14.33 5.09 10.91
N LEU A 115 15.60 5.26 10.53
CA LEU A 115 16.78 4.42 10.83
C LEU A 115 16.89 2.97 10.32
N TYR A 116 15.88 2.32 9.76
CA TYR A 116 16.09 1.06 9.03
C TYR A 116 15.19 0.98 7.80
N PRO A 117 15.63 1.46 6.61
CA PRO A 117 14.96 1.08 5.38
C PRO A 117 14.90 -0.44 5.34
N HIS A 118 13.70 -0.99 5.32
CA HIS A 118 13.52 -2.44 5.25
C HIS A 118 14.19 -2.90 3.96
N LYS A 119 15.34 -3.60 4.07
CA LYS A 119 16.18 -3.95 2.92
C LYS A 119 15.37 -4.63 1.81
N ALA A 120 14.33 -5.38 2.16
CA ALA A 120 13.44 -6.00 1.19
C ALA A 120 12.69 -5.00 0.29
N HIS A 121 12.30 -3.83 0.83
CA HIS A 121 11.61 -2.78 0.07
C HIS A 121 12.56 -2.10 -0.92
N LEU A 122 13.83 -1.91 -0.55
CA LEU A 122 14.83 -1.40 -1.48
C LEU A 122 15.16 -2.43 -2.57
N ILE A 123 15.19 -3.73 -2.22
CA ILE A 123 15.39 -4.80 -3.20
C ILE A 123 14.24 -4.84 -4.21
N SER A 124 12.98 -4.68 -3.79
CA SER A 124 11.86 -4.64 -4.74
C SER A 124 11.94 -3.43 -5.67
N LEU A 125 12.33 -2.26 -5.15
CA LEU A 125 12.55 -1.06 -5.97
C LEU A 125 13.68 -1.26 -6.98
N ASN A 126 14.83 -1.82 -6.57
CA ASN A 126 15.95 -2.11 -7.47
C ASN A 126 15.54 -3.09 -8.57
N LYS A 127 14.74 -4.12 -8.26
CA LYS A 127 14.22 -5.04 -9.28
C LYS A 127 13.38 -4.30 -10.33
N ILE A 128 12.54 -3.37 -9.91
CA ILE A 128 11.71 -2.57 -10.83
C ILE A 128 12.59 -1.65 -11.68
N GLN A 129 13.61 -1.03 -11.08
CA GLN A 129 14.56 -0.19 -11.80
C GLN A 129 15.35 -0.98 -12.86
N HIS A 130 15.83 -2.17 -12.52
CA HIS A 130 16.53 -3.04 -13.46
C HIS A 130 15.63 -3.52 -14.61
N HIS A 131 14.36 -3.83 -14.32
CA HIS A 131 13.40 -4.24 -15.34
C HIS A 131 13.09 -3.11 -16.35
N ALA A 132 13.12 -1.86 -15.91
CA ALA A 132 12.85 -0.71 -16.77
C ALA A 132 14.08 -0.22 -17.57
N ALA A 133 15.28 -0.73 -17.27
CA ALA A 133 16.54 -0.34 -17.92
C ALA A 133 16.86 -1.14 -19.19
N ILE A 134 15.88 -1.86 -19.75
CA ILE A 134 15.97 -2.69 -20.97
C ILE A 134 15.36 -1.95 -22.15
#